data_AF-A0A831KI25-F1
#
_entry.id   AF-A0A831KI25-F1
#
_cell.length_a   1.000
_cell.length_b   1.000
_cell.length_c   1.000
_cell.angle_alpha   90.00
_cell.angle_beta   90.00
_cell.angle_gamma   90.00
#
_symmetry.space_group_name_H-M   'P 1'
#
loop_
_entity.id
_entity.type
_entity.pdbx_description
1 polymer ?
#
loop_
_entity_poly.entity_id
_entity_poly.type
_entity_poly.pdbx_seq_one_letter_code
_entity_poly.pdbx_strand_id
1 'polypeptide(L)'
;MTKFSYVKVPPKKYDPISIEKNISAWWEKRNIFSKVKELRDGAPKFYFLDGPPYTSGYIHLGTAWNKVLKDVVIRFFTMKGYNVWRQPGWDMHGLPIEVKVEQELGFKSKKDIEQYGIEEFIKKCKDFALRNLKIMEKQFKRLGVWMDWDRPYMTITRNWIESEWWTFKKAWEKGLIDTDLRVVHWCPRCETALAEHEIEYKLLEDPSIYVKFPLEDRDNEFIVVWTTTPWTLPANVAVLVHPDFEYAKVKVRFKGKEEFWYIAEARVNEVMKEVGIENYEVVDVFRGKELDGWRYIHILQEEYPKQKEFRKKYDRVHTVVIGEFVTLEEGTGCVHIAPGHGEEDFEIGKRYNLPVYCPVNKSGEYIEGEWKGWFVKKADKQIIERLDSKGLLVFSGRITHKYPTCWRCKSPLLFRATEQWFLKVSLIKKNIINKNHEYVEWLPSWVKKRYEDGVKNIGDWVISRQRYWNTPIPLWVCKKCGHKEVIGSFKELKHKAIGDLPDDLDLHRPWIDRVKLKCSKCGGEMERVPDVLDVWFDSAIASWASLDYPIRKDLFEELWPADLIIEGQDQVLKWFYAQQVLSIVAFDKPPYKKVA
;
A
#
# COMPACT_ATOMS: atom_id res chain seq x y z
N MET A 1 -66.27 27.96 13.05
CA MET A 1 -65.26 28.80 13.73
C MET A 1 -63.97 28.01 13.85
N THR A 2 -63.03 28.26 12.95
CA THR A 2 -61.70 27.62 12.93
C THR A 2 -60.90 28.14 14.13
N LYS A 3 -60.56 27.26 15.08
CA LYS A 3 -59.69 27.61 16.20
C LYS A 3 -58.31 27.97 15.66
N PHE A 4 -58.00 29.26 15.59
CA PHE A 4 -56.62 29.72 15.46
C PHE A 4 -55.85 29.23 16.70
N SER A 5 -54.96 28.25 16.52
CA SER A 5 -54.03 27.87 17.57
C SER A 5 -53.05 29.03 17.76
N TYR A 6 -53.04 29.63 18.95
CA TYR A 6 -52.05 30.62 19.33
C TYR A 6 -50.65 30.07 19.06
N VAL A 7 -49.90 30.74 18.18
CA VAL A 7 -48.46 30.48 18.03
C VAL A 7 -47.82 30.83 19.37
N LYS A 8 -47.31 29.84 20.09
CA LYS A 8 -46.62 30.07 21.36
C LYS A 8 -45.48 31.06 21.14
N VAL A 9 -45.34 32.04 22.03
CA VAL A 9 -44.21 32.96 22.04
C VAL A 9 -42.92 32.12 22.12
N PRO A 10 -41.96 32.29 21.20
CA PRO A 10 -40.73 31.51 21.21
C PRO A 10 -39.97 31.75 22.53
N PRO A 11 -39.32 30.71 23.09
CA PRO A 11 -38.52 30.88 24.30
C PRO A 11 -37.41 31.91 24.05
N LYS A 12 -37.13 32.75 25.06
CA LYS A 12 -36.10 33.80 24.96
C LYS A 12 -34.67 33.25 24.77
N LYS A 13 -34.43 31.97 25.07
CA LYS A 13 -33.13 31.32 24.96
C LYS A 13 -33.23 30.13 24.00
N TYR A 14 -32.34 30.08 23.02
CA TYR A 14 -32.17 28.93 22.12
C TYR A 14 -31.46 27.81 22.87
N ASP A 15 -32.13 26.66 23.02
CA ASP A 15 -31.55 25.42 23.53
C ASP A 15 -31.46 24.39 22.39
N PRO A 16 -30.32 24.32 21.68
CA PRO A 16 -30.16 23.43 20.53
C PRO A 16 -30.34 21.96 20.91
N ILE A 17 -29.91 21.54 22.10
CA ILE A 17 -29.93 20.12 22.49
C ILE A 17 -31.38 19.62 22.61
N SER A 18 -32.22 20.38 23.30
CA SER A 18 -33.64 20.04 23.44
C SER A 18 -34.38 20.16 22.11
N ILE A 19 -34.14 21.24 21.35
CA ILE A 19 -34.80 21.47 20.06
C ILE A 19 -34.47 20.37 19.06
N GLU A 20 -33.19 20.05 18.86
CA GLU A 20 -32.76 18.99 17.95
C GLU A 20 -33.36 17.64 18.33
N LYS A 21 -33.38 17.30 19.63
CA LYS A 21 -33.98 16.05 20.11
C LYS A 21 -35.48 15.98 19.77
N ASN A 22 -36.21 17.07 19.99
CA ASN A 22 -37.64 17.16 19.68
C ASN A 22 -37.90 17.06 18.17
N ILE A 23 -37.10 17.74 17.35
CA ILE A 23 -37.22 17.72 15.88
C ILE A 23 -36.86 16.33 15.32
N SER A 24 -35.78 15.71 15.80
CA SER A 24 -35.39 14.36 15.39
C SER A 24 -36.50 13.35 15.69
N ALA A 25 -37.07 13.39 16.91
CA ALA A 25 -38.19 12.53 17.28
C ALA A 25 -39.45 12.81 16.44
N TRP A 26 -39.68 14.06 16.05
CA TRP A 26 -40.77 14.43 15.15
C TRP A 26 -40.56 13.90 13.73
N TRP A 27 -39.34 13.96 13.19
CA TRP A 27 -38.99 13.37 11.89
C TRP A 27 -39.20 11.87 11.87
N GLU A 28 -38.74 11.17 12.90
CA GLU A 28 -38.85 9.72 13.04
C GLU A 28 -40.31 9.28 13.19
N LYS A 29 -41.04 9.83 14.16
CA LYS A 29 -42.46 9.47 14.41
C LYS A 29 -43.36 9.67 13.18
N ARG A 30 -43.01 10.60 12.29
CA ARG A 30 -43.81 10.94 11.10
C ARG A 30 -43.24 10.39 9.80
N ASN A 31 -42.15 9.60 9.84
CA ASN A 31 -41.46 9.08 8.66
C ASN A 31 -41.15 10.17 7.63
N ILE A 32 -40.63 11.31 8.08
CA ILE A 32 -40.43 12.49 7.21
C ILE A 32 -39.42 12.20 6.11
N PHE A 33 -38.36 11.46 6.41
CA PHE A 33 -37.36 11.07 5.41
C PHE A 33 -37.98 10.27 4.26
N SER A 34 -38.78 9.24 4.56
CA SER A 34 -39.47 8.42 3.55
C SER A 34 -40.46 9.25 2.73
N LYS A 35 -41.25 10.12 3.37
CA LYS A 35 -42.18 11.02 2.67
C LYS A 35 -41.48 11.97 1.70
N VAL A 36 -40.30 12.47 2.07
CA VAL A 36 -39.50 13.33 1.17
C VAL A 36 -38.99 12.54 -0.03
N LYS A 37 -38.66 11.25 0.15
CA LYS A 37 -38.26 10.35 -0.95
C LYS A 37 -39.45 10.08 -1.89
N GLU A 38 -40.59 9.68 -1.33
CA GLU A 38 -41.84 9.43 -2.07
C GLU A 38 -42.31 10.67 -2.85
N LEU A 39 -42.18 11.87 -2.27
CA LEU A 39 -42.51 13.14 -2.93
C LEU A 39 -41.59 13.46 -4.14
N ARG A 40 -40.49 12.71 -4.31
CA ARG A 40 -39.59 12.80 -5.45
C ARG A 40 -39.65 11.55 -6.33
N ASP A 41 -40.61 10.64 -6.10
CA ASP A 41 -40.84 9.52 -7.01
C ASP A 41 -41.25 10.06 -8.40
N GLY A 42 -40.57 9.58 -9.44
CA GLY A 42 -40.73 10.05 -10.81
C GLY A 42 -39.99 11.35 -11.17
N ALA A 43 -39.33 12.01 -10.21
CA ALA A 43 -38.50 13.19 -10.50
C ALA A 43 -37.14 12.80 -11.13
N PRO A 44 -36.42 13.75 -11.78
CA PRO A 44 -35.11 13.47 -12.36
C PRO A 44 -34.15 12.89 -11.31
N LYS A 45 -33.50 11.78 -11.67
CA LYS A 45 -32.59 11.06 -10.78
C LYS A 45 -31.28 11.84 -10.62
N PHE A 46 -30.71 11.74 -9.42
CA PHE A 46 -29.40 12.29 -9.11
C PHE A 46 -28.64 11.28 -8.24
N TYR A 47 -27.57 10.71 -8.77
CA TYR A 47 -26.76 9.73 -8.04
C TYR A 47 -25.67 10.43 -7.24
N PHE A 48 -25.88 10.50 -5.91
CA PHE A 48 -24.86 10.92 -4.97
C PHE A 48 -24.13 9.69 -4.42
N LEU A 49 -22.83 9.58 -4.70
CA LEU A 49 -22.01 8.50 -4.16
C LEU A 49 -21.37 8.95 -2.83
N ASP A 50 -21.74 8.28 -1.76
CA ASP A 50 -21.09 8.43 -0.47
C ASP A 50 -19.80 7.63 -0.43
N GLY A 51 -18.68 8.24 -0.04
CA GLY A 51 -17.47 7.47 0.28
C GLY A 51 -17.60 6.72 1.61
N PRO A 52 -17.24 5.43 1.63
CA PRO A 52 -17.51 4.58 2.77
C PRO A 52 -16.49 4.87 3.90
N PRO A 53 -16.91 5.39 5.06
CA PRO A 53 -16.01 5.49 6.20
C PRO A 53 -15.64 4.09 6.72
N TYR A 54 -14.40 3.96 7.20
CA TYR A 54 -13.97 2.77 7.93
C TYR A 54 -14.81 2.56 9.20
N THR A 55 -15.19 1.32 9.48
CA THR A 55 -15.89 0.95 10.73
C THR A 55 -14.93 0.86 11.92
N SER A 56 -14.26 1.97 12.24
CA SER A 56 -13.16 2.04 13.21
C SER A 56 -13.60 2.29 14.66
N GLY A 57 -14.88 2.55 14.91
CA GLY A 57 -15.44 2.80 16.24
C GLY A 57 -16.29 4.06 16.30
N TYR A 58 -15.69 5.18 16.71
CA TYR A 58 -16.37 6.47 16.86
C TYR A 58 -15.99 7.44 15.75
N ILE A 59 -16.95 8.27 15.32
CA ILE A 59 -16.68 9.36 14.37
C ILE A 59 -15.82 10.45 15.03
N HIS A 60 -14.91 11.04 14.27
CA HIS A 60 -14.14 12.22 14.68
C HIS A 60 -14.65 13.47 13.94
N LEU A 61 -14.13 14.65 14.30
CA LEU A 61 -14.58 15.93 13.72
C LEU A 61 -14.47 15.96 12.19
N GLY A 62 -13.40 15.42 11.62
CA GLY A 62 -13.25 15.27 10.16
C GLY A 62 -14.37 14.45 9.52
N THR A 63 -14.74 13.30 10.10
CA THR A 63 -15.86 12.49 9.59
C THR A 63 -17.20 13.22 9.73
N ALA A 64 -17.41 13.90 10.85
CA ALA A 64 -18.62 14.69 11.08
C ALA A 64 -18.74 15.84 10.08
N TRP A 65 -17.66 16.60 9.88
CA TRP A 65 -17.58 17.70 8.91
C TRP A 65 -17.91 17.22 7.49
N ASN A 66 -17.27 16.14 7.04
CA ASN A 66 -17.53 15.53 5.73
C ASN A 66 -19.01 15.15 5.58
N LYS A 67 -19.58 14.40 6.53
CA LYS A 67 -20.98 13.94 6.44
C LYS A 67 -22.01 15.06 6.49
N VAL A 68 -21.77 16.11 7.29
CA VAL A 68 -22.63 17.30 7.31
C VAL A 68 -22.60 18.02 5.96
N LEU A 69 -21.42 18.17 5.35
CA LEU A 69 -21.31 18.78 4.01
C LEU A 69 -22.10 17.98 2.96
N LYS A 70 -21.96 16.64 2.97
CA LYS A 70 -22.72 15.75 2.09
C LYS A 70 -24.23 15.91 2.28
N ASP A 71 -24.70 15.95 3.53
CA ASP A 71 -26.12 16.13 3.85
C ASP A 71 -26.67 17.46 3.32
N VAL A 72 -25.94 18.56 3.49
CA VAL A 72 -26.32 19.88 2.96
C VAL A 72 -26.53 19.81 1.45
N VAL A 73 -25.61 19.18 0.72
CA VAL A 73 -25.70 19.06 -0.74
C VAL A 73 -26.83 18.13 -1.16
N ILE A 74 -27.00 16.99 -0.51
CA ILE A 74 -28.11 16.05 -0.76
C ILE A 74 -29.45 16.75 -0.56
N ARG A 75 -29.61 17.50 0.53
CA ARG A 75 -30.84 18.28 0.81
C ARG A 75 -31.05 19.35 -0.24
N PHE A 76 -30.00 20.09 -0.63
CA PHE A 76 -30.08 21.09 -1.68
C PHE A 76 -30.61 20.53 -2.99
N PHE A 77 -30.06 19.41 -3.49
CA PHE A 77 -30.56 18.77 -4.71
C PHE A 77 -31.97 18.19 -4.56
N THR A 78 -32.30 17.63 -3.39
CA THR A 78 -33.67 17.18 -3.08
C THR A 78 -34.67 18.36 -3.14
N MET A 79 -34.29 19.53 -2.61
CA MET A 79 -35.10 20.75 -2.64
C MET A 79 -35.19 21.37 -4.04
N LYS A 80 -34.16 21.20 -4.88
CA LYS A 80 -34.20 21.55 -6.30
C LYS A 80 -35.09 20.64 -7.15
N GLY A 81 -35.67 19.59 -6.57
CA GLY A 81 -36.63 18.73 -7.24
C GLY A 81 -36.05 17.42 -7.76
N TYR A 82 -34.82 17.04 -7.39
CA TYR A 82 -34.24 15.76 -7.81
C TYR A 82 -34.66 14.61 -6.90
N ASN A 83 -34.76 13.41 -7.47
CA ASN A 83 -34.75 12.15 -6.73
C ASN A 83 -33.30 11.74 -6.47
N VAL A 84 -32.78 12.13 -5.31
CA VAL A 84 -31.38 11.88 -4.94
C VAL A 84 -31.21 10.45 -4.42
N TRP A 85 -30.47 9.62 -5.16
CA TRP A 85 -29.97 8.34 -4.66
C TRP A 85 -28.85 8.61 -3.65
N ARG A 86 -29.11 8.30 -2.37
CA ARG A 86 -28.29 8.70 -1.22
C ARG A 86 -28.04 7.52 -0.28
N GLN A 87 -27.43 6.49 -0.83
CA GLN A 87 -27.10 5.28 -0.09
C GLN A 87 -25.81 5.48 0.72
N PRO A 88 -25.81 5.23 2.04
CA PRO A 88 -24.60 5.30 2.84
C PRO A 88 -23.72 4.07 2.62
N GLY A 89 -22.40 4.25 2.74
CA GLY A 89 -21.40 3.20 2.62
C GLY A 89 -20.68 2.85 3.92
N TRP A 90 -20.07 1.67 3.96
CA TRP A 90 -19.16 1.27 5.04
C TRP A 90 -17.99 0.46 4.50
N ASP A 91 -16.78 0.88 4.83
CA ASP A 91 -15.55 0.14 4.53
C ASP A 91 -15.26 -0.77 5.73
N MET A 92 -15.51 -2.06 5.53
CA MET A 92 -15.61 -3.07 6.58
C MET A 92 -14.51 -4.12 6.49
N HIS A 93 -13.50 -3.89 5.64
CA HIS A 93 -12.37 -4.79 5.43
C HIS A 93 -11.03 -4.17 5.83
N GLY A 94 -10.00 -4.98 5.61
CA GLY A 94 -8.64 -4.54 5.53
C GLY A 94 -7.92 -4.59 6.85
N LEU A 95 -6.64 -4.23 6.76
CA LEU A 95 -5.73 -4.16 7.88
C LEU A 95 -6.44 -3.40 9.04
N PRO A 96 -7.03 -2.17 8.89
CA PRO A 96 -7.67 -1.34 9.94
C PRO A 96 -8.58 -2.02 10.97
N ILE A 97 -9.20 -3.14 10.61
CA ILE A 97 -10.01 -3.93 11.54
C ILE A 97 -9.17 -5.02 12.20
N GLU A 98 -8.33 -5.72 11.44
CA GLU A 98 -7.49 -6.81 11.97
C GLU A 98 -6.65 -6.38 13.17
N VAL A 99 -5.86 -5.31 13.09
CA VAL A 99 -5.05 -4.86 14.26
C VAL A 99 -5.91 -4.37 15.43
N LYS A 100 -7.14 -3.89 15.21
CA LYS A 100 -8.04 -3.56 16.33
C LYS A 100 -8.49 -4.83 17.03
N VAL A 101 -8.83 -5.87 16.27
CA VAL A 101 -9.14 -7.20 16.82
C VAL A 101 -7.91 -7.86 17.44
N GLU A 102 -6.73 -7.76 16.83
CA GLU A 102 -5.45 -8.20 17.43
C GLU A 102 -5.23 -7.50 18.78
N GLN A 103 -5.48 -6.19 18.87
CA GLN A 103 -5.39 -5.44 20.13
C GLN A 103 -6.41 -5.91 21.18
N GLU A 104 -7.67 -6.12 20.78
CA GLU A 104 -8.73 -6.65 21.66
C GLU A 104 -8.38 -8.07 22.18
N LEU A 105 -7.67 -8.87 21.37
CA LEU A 105 -7.25 -10.24 21.71
C LEU A 105 -5.83 -10.33 22.32
N GLY A 106 -5.09 -9.22 22.39
CA GLY A 106 -3.71 -9.20 22.90
C GLY A 106 -2.66 -9.83 21.96
N PHE A 107 -2.96 -10.01 20.67
CA PHE A 107 -2.07 -10.61 19.68
C PHE A 107 -0.97 -9.64 19.26
N LYS A 108 0.25 -10.17 19.13
CA LYS A 108 1.46 -9.43 18.79
C LYS A 108 1.97 -9.78 17.40
N SER A 109 1.67 -10.99 16.92
CA SER A 109 2.18 -11.54 15.68
C SER A 109 1.09 -12.25 14.88
N LYS A 110 1.40 -12.50 13.60
CA LYS A 110 0.55 -13.30 12.72
C LYS A 110 0.42 -14.75 13.19
N LYS A 111 1.45 -15.29 13.84
CA LYS A 111 1.44 -16.65 14.41
C LYS A 111 0.37 -16.80 15.49
N ASP A 112 0.10 -15.74 16.27
CA ASP A 112 -0.94 -15.76 17.31
C ASP A 112 -2.34 -15.96 16.67
N ILE A 113 -2.57 -15.33 15.51
CA ILE A 113 -3.81 -15.51 14.73
C ILE A 113 -3.93 -16.94 14.19
N GLU A 114 -2.83 -17.48 13.66
CA GLU A 114 -2.81 -18.84 13.12
C GLU A 114 -3.05 -19.88 14.22
N GLN A 115 -2.49 -19.68 15.42
CA GLN A 115 -2.71 -20.53 16.59
C GLN A 115 -4.14 -20.41 17.15
N TYR A 116 -4.69 -19.19 17.16
CA TYR A 116 -6.09 -18.95 17.57
C TYR A 116 -7.10 -19.57 16.59
N GLY A 117 -6.73 -19.62 15.31
CA GLY A 117 -7.57 -20.07 14.21
C GLY A 117 -8.06 -18.90 13.36
N ILE A 118 -7.77 -18.97 12.06
CA ILE A 118 -8.14 -17.93 11.07
C ILE A 118 -9.66 -17.73 11.02
N GLU A 119 -10.43 -18.81 11.15
CA GLU A 119 -11.89 -18.76 11.09
C GLU A 119 -12.49 -17.93 12.22
N GLU A 120 -12.07 -18.18 13.46
CA GLU A 120 -12.54 -17.44 14.63
C GLU A 120 -12.06 -15.98 14.60
N PHE A 121 -10.83 -15.75 14.15
CA PHE A 121 -10.31 -14.39 13.98
C PHE A 121 -11.14 -13.57 12.96
N ILE A 122 -11.51 -14.19 11.84
CA ILE A 122 -12.32 -13.54 10.80
C ILE A 122 -13.75 -13.27 11.29
N LYS A 123 -14.37 -14.19 12.04
CA LYS A 123 -15.66 -13.94 12.69
C LYS A 123 -15.58 -12.73 13.63
N LYS A 124 -14.52 -12.62 14.43
CA LYS A 124 -14.29 -11.43 15.30
C LYS A 124 -14.12 -10.13 14.51
N CYS A 125 -13.44 -10.16 13.36
CA CYS A 125 -13.32 -8.99 12.48
C CYS A 125 -14.68 -8.54 11.93
N LYS A 126 -15.51 -9.49 11.48
CA LYS A 126 -16.87 -9.23 11.02
C LYS A 126 -17.75 -8.64 12.12
N ASP A 127 -17.71 -9.22 13.32
CA ASP A 127 -18.45 -8.74 14.49
C ASP A 127 -18.02 -7.33 14.91
N PHE A 128 -16.72 -7.06 14.91
CA PHE A 128 -16.16 -5.74 15.20
C PHE A 128 -16.67 -4.70 14.20
N ALA A 129 -16.62 -5.01 12.90
CA ALA A 129 -17.09 -4.13 11.85
C ALA A 129 -18.59 -3.80 11.99
N LEU A 130 -19.43 -4.82 12.16
CA LEU A 130 -20.89 -4.68 12.31
C LEU A 130 -21.28 -3.91 13.58
N ARG A 131 -20.56 -4.14 14.69
CA ARG A 131 -20.76 -3.40 15.94
C ARG A 131 -20.44 -1.93 15.78
N ASN A 132 -19.31 -1.59 15.13
CA ASN A 132 -18.89 -0.20 14.95
C ASN A 132 -19.74 0.54 13.93
N LEU A 133 -20.22 -0.14 12.87
CA LEU A 133 -21.21 0.40 11.95
C LEU A 133 -22.41 0.97 12.73
N LYS A 134 -23.01 0.18 13.64
CA LYS A 134 -24.17 0.61 14.43
C LYS A 134 -23.88 1.84 15.30
N ILE A 135 -22.68 1.92 15.86
CA ILE A 135 -22.24 3.07 16.67
C ILE A 135 -22.18 4.32 15.78
N MET A 136 -21.48 4.23 14.66
CA MET A 136 -21.26 5.36 13.75
C MET A 136 -22.57 5.81 13.09
N GLU A 137 -23.44 4.88 12.68
CA GLU A 137 -24.76 5.18 12.15
C GLU A 137 -25.59 6.01 13.14
N LYS A 138 -25.61 5.62 14.43
CA LYS A 138 -26.29 6.38 15.48
C LYS A 138 -25.73 7.79 15.62
N GLN A 139 -24.41 7.95 15.49
CA GLN A 139 -23.76 9.26 15.55
C GLN A 139 -24.10 10.13 14.32
N PHE A 140 -24.12 9.56 13.10
CA PHE A 140 -24.53 10.30 11.91
C PHE A 140 -26.01 10.69 11.92
N LYS A 141 -26.89 9.78 12.36
CA LYS A 141 -28.32 10.09 12.58
C LYS A 141 -28.48 11.22 13.61
N ARG A 142 -27.67 11.24 14.68
CA ARG A 142 -27.68 12.33 15.68
C ARG A 142 -27.22 13.67 15.12
N LEU A 143 -26.33 13.68 14.13
CA LEU A 143 -25.93 14.88 13.37
C LEU A 143 -26.99 15.36 12.37
N GLY A 144 -28.11 14.64 12.23
CA GLY A 144 -29.21 15.02 11.34
C GLY A 144 -29.03 14.58 9.88
N VAL A 145 -28.05 13.71 9.59
CA VAL A 145 -27.75 13.26 8.23
C VAL A 145 -28.86 12.38 7.65
N TRP A 146 -29.40 12.79 6.50
CA TRP A 146 -30.45 12.07 5.76
C TRP A 146 -29.85 11.25 4.61
N MET A 147 -29.60 9.98 4.91
CA MET A 147 -29.21 8.94 3.95
C MET A 147 -30.08 7.70 4.17
N ASP A 148 -30.11 6.79 3.18
CA ASP A 148 -30.86 5.53 3.25
C ASP A 148 -30.19 4.51 4.20
N TRP A 149 -30.19 4.81 5.51
CA TRP A 149 -29.53 4.01 6.56
C TRP A 149 -30.06 2.59 6.70
N ASP A 150 -31.25 2.28 6.17
CA ASP A 150 -31.82 0.92 6.21
C ASP A 150 -31.25 0.02 5.10
N ARG A 151 -30.58 0.60 4.09
CA ARG A 151 -29.99 -0.14 2.97
C ARG A 151 -28.56 0.34 2.68
N PRO A 152 -27.66 0.36 3.68
CA PRO A 152 -26.28 0.74 3.43
C PRO A 152 -25.63 -0.31 2.50
N TYR A 153 -24.70 0.12 1.66
CA TYR A 153 -23.79 -0.83 1.04
C TYR A 153 -22.67 -1.18 2.03
N MET A 154 -22.22 -2.43 2.01
CA MET A 154 -21.24 -2.97 2.96
C MET A 154 -20.27 -3.86 2.21
N THR A 155 -18.97 -3.58 2.34
CA THR A 155 -17.93 -4.28 1.58
C THR A 155 -17.83 -5.78 1.90
N ILE A 156 -18.24 -6.18 3.11
CA ILE A 156 -18.28 -7.58 3.57
C ILE A 156 -19.44 -8.41 3.01
N THR A 157 -20.28 -7.85 2.15
CA THR A 157 -21.43 -8.59 1.58
C THR A 157 -20.99 -9.41 0.37
N ARG A 158 -21.68 -10.53 0.12
CA ARG A 158 -21.37 -11.38 -1.03
C ARG A 158 -21.49 -10.63 -2.35
N ASN A 159 -22.57 -9.86 -2.55
CA ASN A 159 -22.77 -9.08 -3.77
C ASN A 159 -21.60 -8.13 -4.04
N TRP A 160 -21.05 -7.53 -2.98
CA TRP A 160 -19.89 -6.66 -3.10
C TRP A 160 -18.63 -7.44 -3.52
N ILE A 161 -18.32 -8.54 -2.84
CA ILE A 161 -17.20 -9.43 -3.21
C ILE A 161 -17.31 -9.92 -4.65
N GLU A 162 -18.51 -10.30 -5.11
CA GLU A 162 -18.74 -10.70 -6.49
C GLU A 162 -18.51 -9.55 -7.48
N SER A 163 -18.83 -8.31 -7.09
CA SER A 163 -18.56 -7.11 -7.89
C SER A 163 -17.05 -6.84 -8.01
N GLU A 164 -16.29 -7.07 -6.93
CA GLU A 164 -14.82 -7.02 -6.95
C GLU A 164 -14.24 -8.11 -7.84
N TRP A 165 -14.73 -9.35 -7.70
CA TRP A 165 -14.28 -10.48 -8.51
C TRP A 165 -14.53 -10.26 -10.00
N TRP A 166 -15.71 -9.73 -10.35
CA TRP A 166 -16.02 -9.34 -11.71
C TRP A 166 -15.04 -8.27 -12.23
N THR A 167 -14.74 -7.25 -11.43
CA THR A 167 -13.81 -6.17 -11.79
C THR A 167 -12.39 -6.71 -11.98
N PHE A 168 -11.92 -7.55 -11.06
CA PHE A 168 -10.63 -8.23 -11.15
C PHE A 168 -10.54 -9.09 -12.41
N LYS A 169 -11.59 -9.83 -12.75
CA LYS A 169 -11.66 -10.62 -13.98
C LYS A 169 -11.58 -9.74 -15.23
N LYS A 170 -12.21 -8.57 -15.24
CA LYS A 170 -12.07 -7.61 -16.35
C LYS A 170 -10.63 -7.11 -16.52
N ALA A 171 -9.95 -6.84 -15.41
CA ALA A 171 -8.53 -6.49 -15.43
C ALA A 171 -7.67 -7.63 -16.00
N TRP A 172 -7.95 -8.88 -15.58
CA TRP A 172 -7.27 -10.08 -16.05
C TRP A 172 -7.47 -10.32 -17.55
N GLU A 173 -8.72 -10.24 -18.03
CA GLU A 173 -9.07 -10.40 -19.45
C GLU A 173 -8.38 -9.36 -20.35
N LYS A 174 -8.11 -8.16 -19.82
CA LYS A 174 -7.37 -7.10 -20.51
C LYS A 174 -5.85 -7.22 -20.41
N GLY A 175 -5.33 -8.28 -19.78
CA GLY A 175 -3.88 -8.48 -19.59
C GLY A 175 -3.23 -7.43 -18.67
N LEU A 176 -4.03 -6.78 -17.82
CA LEU A 176 -3.55 -5.73 -16.91
C LEU A 176 -3.09 -6.28 -15.55
N ILE A 177 -3.39 -7.54 -15.25
CA ILE A 177 -2.94 -8.20 -14.02
C ILE A 177 -1.73 -9.08 -14.32
N ASP A 178 -0.67 -8.91 -13.54
CA ASP A 178 0.54 -9.73 -13.65
C ASP A 178 1.19 -9.96 -12.29
N THR A 179 2.06 -10.96 -12.21
CA THR A 179 2.99 -11.09 -11.08
C THR A 179 4.33 -10.51 -11.45
N ASP A 180 4.89 -9.73 -10.53
CA ASP A 180 6.23 -9.19 -10.68
C ASP A 180 6.97 -9.32 -9.34
N LEU A 181 8.27 -9.54 -9.41
CA LEU A 181 9.14 -9.46 -8.24
C LEU A 181 9.49 -7.99 -8.09
N ARG A 182 9.06 -7.34 -7.01
CA ARG A 182 9.49 -5.96 -6.73
C ARG A 182 9.96 -5.81 -5.31
N VAL A 183 10.85 -4.85 -5.13
CA VAL A 183 11.18 -4.32 -3.81
C VAL A 183 10.04 -3.41 -3.40
N VAL A 184 9.38 -3.77 -2.30
CA VAL A 184 8.26 -3.00 -1.76
C VAL A 184 8.53 -2.66 -0.32
N HIS A 185 7.88 -1.62 0.17
CA HIS A 185 7.79 -1.37 1.59
C HIS A 185 7.04 -2.53 2.27
N TRP A 186 7.70 -3.16 3.22
CA TRP A 186 7.23 -4.33 3.92
C TRP A 186 7.18 -4.05 5.41
N CYS A 187 6.03 -4.33 6.03
CA CYS A 187 5.91 -4.27 7.47
C CYS A 187 6.23 -5.66 8.05
N PRO A 188 7.37 -5.85 8.75
CA PRO A 188 7.73 -7.16 9.30
C PRO A 188 6.80 -7.62 10.43
N ARG A 189 6.16 -6.67 11.14
CA ARG A 189 5.19 -6.98 12.20
C ARG A 189 3.83 -7.41 11.63
N CYS A 190 3.37 -6.76 10.56
CA CYS A 190 2.11 -7.10 9.89
C CYS A 190 2.29 -8.17 8.79
N GLU A 191 3.54 -8.52 8.46
CA GLU A 191 3.92 -9.46 7.41
C GLU A 191 3.19 -9.21 6.07
N THR A 192 3.17 -7.96 5.62
CA THR A 192 2.52 -7.57 4.38
C THR A 192 3.21 -6.40 3.71
N ALA A 193 3.11 -6.35 2.38
CA ALA A 193 3.45 -5.18 1.60
C ALA A 193 2.51 -4.01 1.90
N LEU A 194 3.04 -2.79 1.82
CA LEU A 194 2.32 -1.52 1.97
C LEU A 194 2.50 -0.68 0.71
N ALA A 195 1.44 0.00 0.28
CA ALA A 195 1.51 1.01 -0.77
C ALA A 195 2.06 2.35 -0.23
N GLU A 196 2.54 3.23 -1.11
CA GLU A 196 3.14 4.53 -0.72
C GLU A 196 2.24 5.37 0.19
N HIS A 197 0.94 5.40 -0.09
CA HIS A 197 -0.03 6.18 0.70
C HIS A 197 -0.31 5.57 2.09
N GLU A 198 0.24 4.39 2.40
CA GLU A 198 0.16 3.69 3.69
C GLU A 198 1.44 3.88 4.55
N ILE A 199 2.31 4.82 4.18
CA ILE A 199 3.60 5.03 4.85
C ILE A 199 3.58 6.36 5.62
N GLU A 200 4.06 6.33 6.86
CA GLU A 200 4.31 7.52 7.67
C GLU A 200 5.80 7.69 7.93
N TYR A 201 6.32 8.89 7.76
CA TYR A 201 7.72 9.18 8.08
C TYR A 201 7.85 9.69 9.51
N LYS A 202 8.79 9.10 10.27
CA LYS A 202 9.14 9.54 11.62
C LYS A 202 10.63 9.75 11.73
N LEU A 203 11.03 10.67 12.61
CA LEU A 203 12.44 10.80 12.98
C LEU A 203 12.84 9.58 13.80
N LEU A 204 13.75 8.78 13.27
CA LEU A 204 14.36 7.63 13.95
C LEU A 204 15.88 7.82 13.98
N GLU A 205 16.48 7.24 15.01
CA GLU A 205 17.93 7.22 15.19
C GLU A 205 18.49 5.88 14.72
N ASP A 206 19.12 5.86 13.55
CA ASP A 206 19.72 4.68 12.94
C ASP A 206 21.26 4.72 13.04
N PRO A 207 21.95 3.57 12.93
CA PRO A 207 23.40 3.54 12.75
C PRO A 207 23.81 4.37 11.52
N SER A 208 25.01 4.95 11.55
CA SER A 208 25.66 5.57 10.40
C SER A 208 27.09 5.07 10.37
N ILE A 209 27.44 4.24 9.39
CA ILE A 209 28.73 3.55 9.37
C ILE A 209 29.47 3.76 8.05
N TYR A 210 30.79 3.85 8.15
CA TYR A 210 31.70 3.74 7.01
C TYR A 210 32.38 2.38 7.02
N VAL A 211 32.30 1.68 5.90
CA VAL A 211 32.82 0.33 5.73
C VAL A 211 33.72 0.29 4.51
N LYS A 212 34.91 -0.28 4.66
CA LYS A 212 35.87 -0.39 3.57
C LYS A 212 35.73 -1.75 2.87
N PHE A 213 35.65 -1.71 1.55
CA PHE A 213 35.50 -2.84 0.65
C PHE A 213 36.86 -3.10 0.00
N PRO A 214 37.55 -4.20 0.34
CA PRO A 214 38.89 -4.47 -0.18
C PRO A 214 38.86 -4.69 -1.68
N LEU A 215 39.69 -3.98 -2.44
CA LEU A 215 39.84 -4.22 -3.88
C LEU A 215 40.58 -5.54 -4.11
N GLU A 216 40.14 -6.31 -5.11
CA GLU A 216 40.87 -7.51 -5.54
C GLU A 216 42.20 -7.11 -6.20
N ASP A 217 43.24 -7.91 -5.94
CA ASP A 217 44.60 -7.74 -6.50
C ASP A 217 45.26 -6.38 -6.18
N ARG A 218 44.80 -5.68 -5.14
CA ARG A 218 45.36 -4.39 -4.69
C ARG A 218 45.52 -4.37 -3.17
N ASP A 219 46.75 -4.48 -2.71
CA ASP A 219 47.05 -4.52 -1.28
C ASP A 219 46.78 -3.18 -0.59
N ASN A 220 46.06 -3.23 0.53
CA ASN A 220 45.68 -2.07 1.36
C ASN A 220 44.89 -0.98 0.60
N GLU A 221 44.23 -1.34 -0.50
CA GLU A 221 43.35 -0.43 -1.24
C GLU A 221 41.87 -0.80 -1.06
N PHE A 222 41.04 0.20 -0.76
CA PHE A 222 39.64 -0.03 -0.42
C PHE A 222 38.70 1.01 -0.99
N ILE A 223 37.52 0.60 -1.41
CA ILE A 223 36.40 1.51 -1.65
C ILE A 223 35.69 1.73 -0.31
N VAL A 224 35.50 2.98 0.11
CA VAL A 224 34.81 3.27 1.37
C VAL A 224 33.37 3.59 1.08
N VAL A 225 32.45 2.83 1.67
CA VAL A 225 31.02 2.94 1.48
C VAL A 225 30.35 3.39 2.76
N TRP A 226 29.33 4.23 2.61
CA TRP A 226 28.44 4.63 3.69
C TRP A 226 27.12 3.87 3.66
N THR A 227 26.59 3.54 4.84
CA THR A 227 25.22 3.05 4.97
C THR A 227 24.63 3.39 6.33
N THR A 228 23.30 3.59 6.35
CA THR A 228 22.50 3.68 7.58
C THR A 228 21.79 2.37 7.92
N THR A 229 21.93 1.35 7.06
CA THR A 229 21.31 0.03 7.21
C THR A 229 22.37 -1.08 7.18
N PRO A 230 23.15 -1.28 8.26
CA PRO A 230 24.15 -2.35 8.30
C PRO A 230 23.57 -3.74 7.94
N TRP A 231 22.32 -4.01 8.32
CA TRP A 231 21.59 -5.23 7.98
C TRP A 231 21.40 -5.50 6.49
N THR A 232 21.60 -4.54 5.59
CA THR A 232 21.55 -4.81 4.14
C THR A 232 22.89 -5.26 3.58
N LEU A 233 24.01 -5.09 4.31
CA LEU A 233 25.35 -5.46 3.84
C LEU A 233 25.53 -6.95 3.53
N PRO A 234 24.91 -7.91 4.25
CA PRO A 234 24.92 -9.31 3.83
C PRO A 234 24.36 -9.56 2.43
N ALA A 235 23.48 -8.68 1.96
CA ALA A 235 22.82 -8.75 0.67
C ALA A 235 23.50 -7.90 -0.41
N ASN A 236 24.65 -7.29 -0.11
CA ASN A 236 25.41 -6.52 -1.06
C ASN A 236 25.87 -7.39 -2.24
N VAL A 237 25.81 -6.85 -3.46
CA VAL A 237 26.26 -7.51 -4.68
C VAL A 237 27.04 -6.59 -5.63
N ALA A 238 27.03 -5.27 -5.43
CA ALA A 238 27.85 -4.33 -6.19
C ALA A 238 28.09 -3.04 -5.39
N VAL A 239 28.97 -2.15 -5.89
CA VAL A 239 29.10 -0.77 -5.39
C VAL A 239 28.81 0.18 -6.53
N LEU A 240 27.95 1.17 -6.32
CA LEU A 240 27.56 2.17 -7.30
C LEU A 240 28.37 3.46 -7.12
N VAL A 241 28.84 3.98 -8.24
CA VAL A 241 29.48 5.30 -8.36
C VAL A 241 28.82 6.10 -9.48
N HIS A 242 28.85 7.43 -9.39
CA HIS A 242 28.37 8.29 -10.46
C HIS A 242 29.41 8.33 -11.61
N PRO A 243 29.02 8.15 -12.89
CA PRO A 243 29.99 8.12 -13.99
C PRO A 243 30.77 9.43 -14.16
N ASP A 244 30.13 10.57 -13.88
CA ASP A 244 30.68 11.91 -14.12
C ASP A 244 31.33 12.56 -12.89
N PHE A 245 31.21 11.98 -11.70
CA PHE A 245 31.87 12.54 -10.52
C PHE A 245 33.33 12.13 -10.46
N GLU A 246 34.13 12.93 -9.76
CA GLU A 246 35.53 12.66 -9.49
C GLU A 246 35.69 11.91 -8.16
N TYR A 247 36.57 10.91 -8.16
CA TYR A 247 36.85 10.02 -7.05
C TYR A 247 38.33 10.07 -6.74
N ALA A 248 38.65 10.42 -5.50
CA ALA A 248 40.02 10.55 -5.02
C ALA A 248 40.52 9.23 -4.46
N LYS A 249 41.76 8.86 -4.81
CA LYS A 249 42.56 7.89 -4.06
C LYS A 249 43.27 8.63 -2.93
N VAL A 250 42.78 8.41 -1.72
CA VAL A 250 43.28 9.09 -0.52
C VAL A 250 44.16 8.15 0.28
N LYS A 251 45.41 8.53 0.46
CA LYS A 251 46.35 7.88 1.36
C LYS A 251 46.08 8.31 2.80
N VAL A 252 45.84 7.34 3.67
CA VAL A 252 45.54 7.57 5.09
C VAL A 252 46.36 6.65 5.98
N ARG A 253 46.56 7.07 7.24
CA ARG A 253 47.07 6.19 8.30
C ARG A 253 45.94 5.77 9.21
N PHE A 254 45.41 4.57 9.02
CA PHE A 254 44.28 4.05 9.78
C PHE A 254 44.70 2.87 10.66
N LYS A 255 44.38 2.93 11.97
CA LYS A 255 44.76 1.93 12.98
C LYS A 255 46.25 1.51 12.89
N GLY A 256 47.13 2.48 12.62
CA GLY A 256 48.59 2.29 12.53
C GLY A 256 49.12 1.80 11.18
N LYS A 257 48.25 1.47 10.21
CA LYS A 257 48.61 1.01 8.87
C LYS A 257 48.39 2.10 7.83
N GLU A 258 49.19 2.07 6.77
CA GLU A 258 48.98 2.89 5.58
C GLU A 258 47.95 2.19 4.69
N GLU A 259 46.88 2.90 4.33
CA GLU A 259 45.80 2.42 3.46
C GLU A 259 45.49 3.47 2.38
N PHE A 260 44.93 3.02 1.26
CA PHE A 260 44.40 3.89 0.21
C PHE A 260 42.90 3.72 0.10
N TRP A 261 42.17 4.81 0.21
CA TRP A 261 40.71 4.85 0.20
C TRP A 261 40.20 5.55 -1.05
N TYR A 262 39.23 4.92 -1.73
CA TYR A 262 38.51 5.52 -2.84
C TYR A 262 37.16 6.06 -2.36
N ILE A 263 37.03 7.38 -2.44
CA ILE A 263 35.84 8.15 -2.06
C ILE A 263 35.65 9.29 -3.07
N ALA A 264 34.43 9.80 -3.21
CA ALA A 264 34.20 10.96 -4.07
C ALA A 264 35.05 12.15 -3.57
N GLU A 265 35.75 12.81 -4.49
CA GLU A 265 36.73 13.86 -4.17
C GLU A 265 36.09 14.99 -3.35
N ALA A 266 34.88 15.41 -3.74
CA ALA A 266 34.08 16.40 -3.02
C ALA A 266 33.72 16.00 -1.57
N ARG A 267 33.74 14.69 -1.23
CA ARG A 267 33.41 14.17 0.10
C ARG A 267 34.63 13.96 0.99
N VAL A 268 35.85 14.05 0.46
CA VAL A 268 37.09 13.72 1.19
C VAL A 268 37.19 14.49 2.51
N ASN A 269 37.08 15.81 2.46
CA ASN A 269 37.22 16.67 3.64
C ASN A 269 36.22 16.29 4.76
N GLU A 270 34.96 16.07 4.41
CA GLU A 270 33.91 15.76 5.37
C GLU A 270 34.08 14.36 5.96
N VAL A 271 34.36 13.36 5.12
CA VAL A 271 34.62 11.98 5.58
C VAL A 271 35.82 11.94 6.52
N MET A 272 36.94 12.59 6.17
CA MET A 272 38.14 12.60 7.02
C MET A 272 37.87 13.28 8.37
N LYS A 273 37.12 14.38 8.36
CA LYS A 273 36.70 15.07 9.59
C LYS A 273 35.84 14.20 10.49
N GLU A 274 34.88 13.47 9.94
CA GLU A 274 33.98 12.59 10.70
C GLU A 274 34.72 11.37 11.28
N VAL A 275 35.66 10.81 10.52
CA VAL A 275 36.49 9.69 10.97
C VAL A 275 37.58 10.15 11.97
N GLY A 276 37.88 11.45 12.00
CA GLY A 276 38.91 12.03 12.87
C GLY A 276 40.34 11.85 12.35
N ILE A 277 40.52 11.82 11.02
CA ILE A 277 41.83 11.73 10.36
C ILE A 277 42.27 13.13 9.92
N GLU A 278 43.27 13.69 10.60
CA GLU A 278 43.80 15.02 10.28
C GLU A 278 44.85 15.00 9.16
N ASN A 279 45.65 13.93 9.08
CA ASN A 279 46.73 13.80 8.11
C ASN A 279 46.36 12.76 7.05
N TYR A 280 46.04 13.25 5.85
CA TYR A 280 45.79 12.44 4.67
C TYR A 280 46.34 13.15 3.43
N GLU A 281 46.56 12.38 2.36
CA GLU A 281 47.10 12.88 1.10
C GLU A 281 46.24 12.37 -0.05
N VAL A 282 45.76 13.26 -0.92
CA VAL A 282 45.12 12.87 -2.18
C VAL A 282 46.22 12.54 -3.17
N VAL A 283 46.33 11.27 -3.54
CA VAL A 283 47.42 10.75 -4.38
C VAL A 283 47.05 10.76 -5.86
N ASP A 284 45.77 10.54 -6.17
CA ASP A 284 45.27 10.50 -7.54
C ASP A 284 43.76 10.78 -7.57
N VAL A 285 43.24 11.18 -8.73
CA VAL A 285 41.81 11.48 -8.95
C VAL A 285 41.35 10.86 -10.26
N PHE A 286 40.22 10.17 -10.23
CA PHE A 286 39.65 9.43 -11.35
C PHE A 286 38.21 9.89 -11.60
N ARG A 287 37.76 9.85 -12.84
CA ARG A 287 36.31 9.90 -13.12
C ARG A 287 35.66 8.60 -12.71
N GLY A 288 34.45 8.63 -12.18
CA GLY A 288 33.73 7.44 -11.73
C GLY A 288 33.56 6.38 -12.82
N LYS A 289 33.47 6.78 -14.09
CA LYS A 289 33.48 5.86 -15.24
C LYS A 289 34.74 4.99 -15.33
N GLU A 290 35.88 5.46 -14.85
CA GLU A 290 37.15 4.72 -14.84
C GLU A 290 37.19 3.64 -13.75
N LEU A 291 36.32 3.75 -12.75
CA LEU A 291 36.16 2.74 -11.70
C LEU A 291 35.26 1.59 -12.15
N ASP A 292 34.51 1.71 -13.25
CA ASP A 292 33.57 0.69 -13.70
C ASP A 292 34.24 -0.67 -13.88
N GLY A 293 33.66 -1.70 -13.25
CA GLY A 293 34.18 -3.07 -13.32
C GLY A 293 35.33 -3.39 -12.36
N TRP A 294 35.81 -2.43 -11.55
CA TRP A 294 36.78 -2.72 -10.49
C TRP A 294 36.20 -3.76 -9.53
N ARG A 295 36.98 -4.80 -9.24
CA ARG A 295 36.56 -5.93 -8.43
C ARG A 295 36.90 -5.71 -6.97
N TYR A 296 36.02 -6.16 -6.08
CA TYR A 296 36.25 -6.13 -4.64
C TYR A 296 35.89 -7.48 -4.00
N ILE A 297 36.45 -7.73 -2.82
CA ILE A 297 36.13 -8.90 -2.01
C ILE A 297 34.92 -8.57 -1.13
N HIS A 298 33.87 -9.38 -1.21
CA HIS A 298 32.67 -9.13 -0.41
C HIS A 298 32.95 -9.26 1.09
N ILE A 299 32.64 -8.19 1.83
CA ILE A 299 32.99 -7.96 3.25
C ILE A 299 32.47 -9.04 4.22
N LEU A 300 31.41 -9.76 3.83
CA LEU A 300 30.77 -10.82 4.63
C LEU A 300 30.68 -12.17 3.89
N GLN A 301 31.58 -12.46 2.94
CA GLN A 301 31.52 -13.69 2.13
C GLN A 301 31.71 -15.00 2.91
N GLU A 302 32.33 -14.95 4.10
CA GLU A 302 32.50 -16.12 4.97
C GLU A 302 31.25 -16.39 5.80
N GLU A 303 30.58 -15.33 6.24
CA GLU A 303 29.32 -15.39 6.99
C GLU A 303 28.12 -15.70 6.08
N TYR A 304 28.24 -15.38 4.79
CA TYR A 304 27.24 -15.63 3.75
C TYR A 304 27.87 -16.34 2.54
N PRO A 305 28.05 -17.68 2.60
CA PRO A 305 28.71 -18.46 1.54
C PRO A 305 28.08 -18.31 0.15
N LYS A 306 26.78 -18.01 0.09
CA LYS A 306 26.03 -17.77 -1.14
C LYS A 306 26.60 -16.63 -1.99
N GLN A 307 27.31 -15.68 -1.37
CA GLN A 307 28.04 -14.64 -2.08
C GLN A 307 29.10 -15.21 -3.02
N LYS A 308 29.80 -16.29 -2.60
CA LYS A 308 30.78 -16.99 -3.44
C LYS A 308 30.12 -17.70 -4.63
N GLU A 309 28.88 -18.17 -4.48
CA GLU A 309 28.10 -18.76 -5.57
C GLU A 309 27.67 -17.70 -6.59
N PHE A 310 27.18 -16.54 -6.13
CA PHE A 310 26.82 -15.44 -7.01
C PHE A 310 27.99 -14.94 -7.83
N ARG A 311 29.16 -14.80 -7.20
CA ARG A 311 30.40 -14.41 -7.88
C ARG A 311 30.78 -15.36 -9.03
N LYS A 312 30.46 -16.65 -8.93
CA LYS A 312 30.71 -17.63 -10.00
C LYS A 312 29.67 -17.58 -11.12
N LYS A 313 28.47 -17.09 -10.82
CA LYS A 313 27.32 -17.13 -11.74
C LYS A 313 27.10 -15.82 -12.51
N TYR A 314 27.49 -14.69 -11.94
CA TYR A 314 27.20 -13.36 -12.47
C TYR A 314 28.48 -12.54 -12.60
N ASP A 315 28.76 -12.07 -13.81
CA ASP A 315 30.04 -11.41 -14.14
C ASP A 315 30.25 -10.08 -13.40
N ARG A 316 29.16 -9.36 -13.12
CA ARG A 316 29.18 -8.03 -12.48
C ARG A 316 28.96 -8.06 -10.96
N VAL A 317 28.77 -9.23 -10.36
CA VAL A 317 28.68 -9.34 -8.89
C VAL A 317 30.04 -9.07 -8.26
N HIS A 318 30.08 -8.31 -7.17
CA HIS A 318 31.27 -7.82 -6.47
C HIS A 318 32.18 -6.98 -7.37
N THR A 319 31.54 -6.08 -8.12
CA THR A 319 32.22 -5.06 -8.92
C THR A 319 31.65 -3.68 -8.64
N VAL A 320 32.43 -2.64 -8.96
CA VAL A 320 31.91 -1.29 -9.12
C VAL A 320 31.07 -1.21 -10.38
N VAL A 321 29.92 -0.57 -10.29
CA VAL A 321 28.98 -0.28 -11.39
C VAL A 321 28.68 1.22 -11.40
N ILE A 322 28.23 1.73 -12.54
CA ILE A 322 27.92 3.16 -12.71
C ILE A 322 26.41 3.43 -12.69
N GLY A 323 26.00 4.58 -12.15
CA GLY A 323 24.62 5.06 -12.25
C GLY A 323 24.43 6.47 -11.69
N GLU A 324 23.37 7.13 -12.13
CA GLU A 324 23.14 8.55 -11.88
C GLU A 324 22.46 8.87 -10.53
N PHE A 325 22.13 7.86 -9.72
CA PHE A 325 21.39 8.03 -8.46
C PHE A 325 22.28 8.46 -7.27
N VAL A 326 23.60 8.38 -7.43
CA VAL A 326 24.55 8.76 -6.37
C VAL A 326 24.58 10.27 -6.21
N THR A 327 24.51 10.76 -4.96
CA THR A 327 24.63 12.18 -4.63
C THR A 327 25.96 12.47 -3.89
N LEU A 328 26.35 13.75 -3.86
CA LEU A 328 27.52 14.25 -3.11
C LEU A 328 27.11 14.99 -1.82
N GLU A 329 25.83 14.91 -1.43
CA GLU A 329 25.31 15.61 -0.25
C GLU A 329 25.66 14.86 1.05
N GLU A 330 25.66 13.52 1.02
CA GLU A 330 25.88 12.68 2.20
C GLU A 330 26.76 11.45 1.87
N GLY A 331 27.34 10.86 2.91
CA GLY A 331 28.17 9.65 2.80
C GLY A 331 29.49 9.89 2.07
N THR A 332 29.94 8.87 1.33
CA THR A 332 31.27 8.84 0.69
C THR A 332 31.23 9.05 -0.83
N GLY A 333 30.04 9.14 -1.42
CA GLY A 333 29.85 9.08 -2.89
C GLY A 333 30.03 7.68 -3.50
N CYS A 334 30.20 6.64 -2.68
CA CYS A 334 30.19 5.23 -3.08
C CYS A 334 29.05 4.52 -2.34
N VAL A 335 28.11 3.91 -3.07
CA VAL A 335 26.88 3.35 -2.48
C VAL A 335 26.89 1.82 -2.61
N HIS A 336 26.64 1.08 -1.52
CA HIS A 336 26.51 -0.39 -1.60
C HIS A 336 25.16 -0.72 -2.25
N ILE A 337 25.14 -1.72 -3.14
CA ILE A 337 23.93 -2.14 -3.85
C ILE A 337 23.47 -3.50 -3.36
N ALA A 338 22.24 -3.55 -2.86
CA ALA A 338 21.52 -4.74 -2.41
C ALA A 338 20.13 -4.80 -3.07
N PRO A 339 20.01 -5.36 -4.30
CA PRO A 339 18.79 -5.31 -5.12
C PRO A 339 17.54 -5.92 -4.47
N GLY A 340 17.69 -6.71 -3.40
CA GLY A 340 16.57 -7.21 -2.60
C GLY A 340 15.96 -6.19 -1.62
N HIS A 341 16.60 -5.04 -1.41
CA HIS A 341 16.35 -4.12 -0.30
C HIS A 341 16.36 -2.62 -0.67
N GLY A 342 16.40 -2.27 -1.96
CA GLY A 342 16.22 -0.89 -2.43
C GLY A 342 15.56 -0.88 -3.81
N GLU A 343 14.71 0.11 -4.09
CA GLU A 343 14.08 0.24 -5.41
C GLU A 343 15.09 0.65 -6.49
N GLU A 344 15.94 1.63 -6.20
CA GLU A 344 17.04 2.03 -7.08
C GLU A 344 18.05 0.89 -7.27
N ASP A 345 18.42 0.20 -6.18
CA ASP A 345 19.26 -1.00 -6.21
C ASP A 345 18.67 -2.10 -7.10
N PHE A 346 17.36 -2.27 -7.08
CA PHE A 346 16.65 -3.26 -7.89
C PHE A 346 16.73 -2.94 -9.38
N GLU A 347 16.57 -1.67 -9.75
CA GLU A 347 16.70 -1.21 -11.14
C GLU A 347 18.15 -1.28 -11.65
N ILE A 348 19.14 -0.93 -10.82
CA ILE A 348 20.55 -1.19 -11.11
C ILE A 348 20.82 -2.69 -11.25
N GLY A 349 20.22 -3.50 -10.38
CA GLY A 349 20.32 -4.95 -10.43
C GLY A 349 19.81 -5.53 -11.76
N LYS A 350 18.66 -5.05 -12.25
CA LYS A 350 18.17 -5.42 -13.59
C LYS A 350 19.12 -4.98 -14.70
N ARG A 351 19.59 -3.71 -14.66
CA ARG A 351 20.47 -3.13 -15.69
C ARG A 351 21.75 -3.94 -15.90
N TYR A 352 22.36 -4.40 -14.80
CA TYR A 352 23.62 -5.15 -14.80
C TYR A 352 23.47 -6.66 -14.64
N ASN A 353 22.24 -7.19 -14.71
CA ASN A 353 21.94 -8.61 -14.49
C ASN A 353 22.53 -9.16 -13.17
N LEU A 354 22.33 -8.42 -12.07
CA LEU A 354 22.73 -8.80 -10.72
C LEU A 354 21.62 -9.63 -10.04
N PRO A 355 21.97 -10.55 -9.12
CA PRO A 355 20.97 -11.32 -8.40
C PRO A 355 20.16 -10.45 -7.44
N VAL A 356 18.84 -10.64 -7.45
CA VAL A 356 17.91 -10.04 -6.47
C VAL A 356 17.96 -10.84 -5.19
N TYR A 357 19.04 -10.63 -4.42
CA TYR A 357 19.28 -11.37 -3.19
C TYR A 357 18.58 -10.74 -1.99
N CYS A 358 17.68 -11.48 -1.37
CA CYS A 358 16.92 -11.06 -0.19
C CYS A 358 16.87 -12.19 0.85
N PRO A 359 17.90 -12.33 1.71
CA PRO A 359 17.97 -13.40 2.72
C PRO A 359 17.07 -13.14 3.93
N VAL A 360 15.91 -12.49 3.75
CA VAL A 360 15.02 -12.03 4.83
C VAL A 360 13.59 -12.55 4.60
N ASN A 361 13.02 -13.19 5.62
CA ASN A 361 11.66 -13.74 5.58
C ASN A 361 10.56 -12.66 5.77
N LYS A 362 9.31 -13.10 5.79
CA LYS A 362 8.12 -12.27 5.99
C LYS A 362 8.08 -11.56 7.36
N SER A 363 8.71 -12.12 8.38
CA SER A 363 8.78 -11.53 9.73
C SER A 363 9.99 -10.59 9.91
N GLY A 364 10.77 -10.35 8.84
CA GLY A 364 11.97 -9.52 8.89
C GLY A 364 13.17 -10.21 9.56
N GLU A 365 13.22 -11.54 9.55
CA GLU A 365 14.32 -12.33 10.11
C GLU A 365 15.16 -12.95 8.99
N TYR A 366 16.47 -13.10 9.22
CA TYR A 366 17.33 -13.78 8.25
C TYR A 366 16.99 -15.27 8.11
N ILE A 367 16.98 -15.78 6.88
CA ILE A 367 16.74 -17.22 6.60
C ILE A 367 18.01 -18.04 6.45
N GLU A 368 19.15 -17.38 6.24
CA GLU A 368 20.45 -17.98 6.01
C GLU A 368 21.58 -17.07 6.50
N GLY A 369 22.81 -17.59 6.48
CA GLY A 369 24.02 -16.92 6.99
C GLY A 369 24.15 -16.96 8.52
N GLU A 370 25.17 -16.26 9.03
CA GLU A 370 25.53 -16.28 10.46
C GLU A 370 24.37 -15.84 11.38
N TRP A 371 23.61 -14.82 10.99
CA TRP A 371 22.53 -14.27 11.81
C TRP A 371 21.15 -14.90 11.52
N LYS A 372 21.12 -16.13 11.00
CA LYS A 372 19.87 -16.85 10.72
C LYS A 372 18.93 -16.85 11.94
N GLY A 373 17.67 -16.47 11.71
CA GLY A 373 16.63 -16.34 12.74
C GLY A 373 16.62 -15.02 13.50
N TRP A 374 17.59 -14.13 13.28
CA TRP A 374 17.61 -12.82 13.93
C TRP A 374 16.80 -11.81 13.13
N PHE A 375 16.02 -10.99 13.83
CA PHE A 375 15.40 -9.80 13.24
C PHE A 375 16.48 -8.83 12.76
N VAL A 376 16.35 -8.34 11.52
CA VAL A 376 17.41 -7.59 10.82
C VAL A 376 17.98 -6.41 11.62
N LYS A 377 17.13 -5.56 12.22
CA LYS A 377 17.59 -4.41 13.02
C LYS A 377 18.28 -4.81 14.34
N LYS A 378 18.01 -6.01 14.87
CA LYS A 378 18.76 -6.54 16.03
C LYS A 378 20.15 -7.03 15.62
N ALA A 379 20.32 -7.42 14.36
CA ALA A 379 21.60 -7.87 13.84
C ALA A 379 22.57 -6.71 13.54
N ASP A 380 22.08 -5.46 13.37
CA ASP A 380 22.93 -4.29 13.06
C ASP A 380 24.16 -4.20 13.97
N LYS A 381 23.98 -4.32 15.29
CA LYS A 381 25.08 -4.29 16.26
C LYS A 381 26.11 -5.40 16.02
N GLN A 382 25.66 -6.63 15.80
CA GLN A 382 26.54 -7.78 15.57
C GLN A 382 27.26 -7.69 14.23
N ILE A 383 26.60 -7.14 13.21
CA ILE A 383 27.21 -6.87 11.91
C ILE A 383 28.34 -5.85 12.07
N ILE A 384 28.11 -4.75 12.79
CA ILE A 384 29.12 -3.73 13.06
C ILE A 384 30.32 -4.33 13.82
N GLU A 385 30.08 -5.11 14.87
CA GLU A 385 31.14 -5.80 15.63
C GLU A 385 31.93 -6.78 14.74
N ARG A 386 31.24 -7.51 13.85
CA ARG A 386 31.89 -8.39 12.87
C ARG A 386 32.76 -7.62 11.89
N LEU A 387 32.30 -6.47 11.39
CA LEU A 387 33.10 -5.63 10.50
C LEU A 387 34.32 -5.03 11.21
N ASP A 388 34.19 -4.64 12.48
CA ASP A 388 35.31 -4.11 13.26
C ASP A 388 36.37 -5.17 13.56
N SER A 389 35.95 -6.38 13.94
CA SER A 389 36.88 -7.52 14.17
C SER A 389 37.65 -7.92 12.91
N LYS A 390 37.05 -7.75 11.72
CA LYS A 390 37.74 -7.90 10.43
C LYS A 390 38.60 -6.69 10.04
N GLY A 391 38.57 -5.63 10.85
CA GLY A 391 39.25 -4.38 10.58
C GLY A 391 38.65 -3.58 9.42
N LEU A 392 37.45 -3.92 8.96
CA LEU A 392 36.75 -3.30 7.82
C LEU A 392 35.88 -2.10 8.19
N LEU A 393 35.57 -1.93 9.48
CA LEU A 393 34.83 -0.76 9.97
C LEU A 393 35.77 0.45 10.09
N VAL A 394 35.42 1.53 9.39
CA VAL A 394 36.14 2.81 9.40
C VAL A 394 35.58 3.74 10.47
N PHE A 395 34.26 3.88 10.52
CA PHE A 395 33.55 4.74 11.45
C PHE A 395 32.21 4.12 11.83
N SER A 396 31.77 4.38 13.06
CA SER A 396 30.44 4.01 13.55
C SER A 396 29.88 5.11 14.44
N GLY A 397 28.78 5.69 13.99
CA GLY A 397 28.02 6.70 14.70
C GLY A 397 26.52 6.46 14.57
N ARG A 398 25.74 7.49 14.89
CA ARG A 398 24.28 7.48 14.77
C ARG A 398 23.81 8.74 14.08
N ILE A 399 22.75 8.61 13.29
CA ILE A 399 22.12 9.71 12.56
C ILE A 399 20.61 9.71 12.84
N THR A 400 20.05 10.90 13.00
CA THR A 400 18.59 11.08 13.12
C THR A 400 18.05 11.58 11.79
N HIS A 401 17.16 10.80 11.18
CA HIS A 401 16.60 11.10 9.86
C HIS A 401 15.16 10.62 9.76
N LYS A 402 14.45 11.05 8.71
CA LYS A 402 13.08 10.62 8.44
C LYS A 402 13.09 9.21 7.87
N TYR A 403 12.60 8.25 8.64
CA TYR A 403 12.53 6.85 8.23
C TYR A 403 11.05 6.41 8.05
N PRO A 404 10.75 5.57 7.04
CA PRO A 404 9.40 5.08 6.79
C PRO A 404 8.95 4.09 7.87
N THR A 405 7.78 4.36 8.45
CA THR A 405 7.13 3.54 9.47
C THR A 405 5.72 3.14 9.00
N CYS A 406 5.27 1.97 9.45
CA CYS A 406 3.90 1.54 9.18
C CYS A 406 2.92 2.54 9.79
N TRP A 407 2.04 3.14 8.98
CA TRP A 407 1.01 4.08 9.45
C TRP A 407 0.14 3.51 10.58
N ARG A 408 0.03 2.19 10.65
CA ARG A 408 -0.83 1.48 11.59
C ARG A 408 -0.10 1.08 12.87
N CYS A 409 0.84 0.14 12.77
CA CYS A 409 1.52 -0.43 13.94
C CYS A 409 2.75 0.37 14.37
N LYS A 410 3.12 1.40 13.60
CA LYS A 410 4.25 2.31 13.85
C LYS A 410 5.63 1.65 13.85
N SER A 411 5.71 0.37 13.49
CA SER A 411 6.99 -0.34 13.32
C SER A 411 7.77 0.23 12.12
N PRO A 412 9.11 0.30 12.19
CA PRO A 412 9.94 0.64 11.03
C PRO A 412 9.69 -0.33 9.87
N LEU A 413 9.59 0.21 8.66
CA LEU A 413 9.43 -0.59 7.45
C LEU A 413 10.78 -1.10 6.95
N LEU A 414 10.75 -2.22 6.25
CA LEU A 414 11.88 -2.77 5.52
C LEU A 414 11.55 -2.68 4.03
N PHE A 415 12.57 -2.45 3.20
CA PHE A 415 12.45 -2.79 1.80
C PHE A 415 12.77 -4.27 1.63
N ARG A 416 11.87 -4.98 0.95
CA ARG A 416 12.00 -6.42 0.74
C ARG A 416 11.47 -6.78 -0.63
N ALA A 417 12.28 -7.48 -1.41
CA ALA A 417 11.85 -8.12 -2.64
C ALA A 417 10.83 -9.22 -2.36
N THR A 418 9.66 -9.12 -2.98
CA THR A 418 8.61 -10.13 -2.88
C THR A 418 7.79 -10.16 -4.16
N GLU A 419 7.40 -11.36 -4.58
CA GLU A 419 6.44 -11.50 -5.66
C GLU A 419 5.08 -10.99 -5.17
N GLN A 420 4.44 -10.14 -5.97
CA GLN A 420 3.12 -9.56 -5.69
C GLN A 420 2.29 -9.50 -6.97
N TRP A 421 0.98 -9.34 -6.82
CA TRP A 421 0.06 -9.09 -7.92
C TRP A 421 -0.08 -7.59 -8.15
N PHE A 422 0.11 -7.19 -9.41
CA PHE A 422 0.05 -5.79 -9.84
C PHE A 422 -1.06 -5.59 -10.85
N LEU A 423 -1.71 -4.43 -10.75
CA LEU A 423 -2.47 -3.83 -11.84
C LEU A 423 -1.56 -2.87 -12.61
N LYS A 424 -1.33 -3.14 -13.90
CA LYS A 424 -0.48 -2.37 -14.81
C LYS A 424 -1.11 -1.03 -15.20
N VAL A 425 -1.20 -0.11 -14.23
CA VAL A 425 -1.75 1.24 -14.44
C VAL A 425 -0.94 2.01 -15.48
N SER A 426 0.38 1.78 -15.55
CA SER A 426 1.28 2.36 -16.55
C SER A 426 0.74 2.25 -17.99
N LEU A 427 0.07 1.14 -18.33
CA LEU A 427 -0.50 0.91 -19.66
C LEU A 427 -1.77 1.72 -19.96
N ILE A 428 -2.45 2.24 -18.92
CA ILE A 428 -3.74 2.94 -19.05
C ILE A 428 -3.70 4.39 -18.55
N LYS A 429 -2.56 4.89 -18.03
CA LYS A 429 -2.40 6.27 -17.54
C LYS A 429 -2.93 7.34 -18.49
N LYS A 430 -2.53 7.26 -19.76
CA LYS A 430 -2.95 8.23 -20.79
C LYS A 430 -4.47 8.24 -20.95
N ASN A 431 -5.09 7.07 -20.94
CA ASN A 431 -6.53 6.94 -21.05
C ASN A 431 -7.25 7.51 -19.82
N ILE A 432 -6.75 7.22 -18.62
CA ILE A 432 -7.28 7.79 -17.36
C ILE A 432 -7.29 9.31 -17.42
N ILE A 433 -6.17 9.94 -17.81
CA ILE A 433 -6.05 11.40 -17.91
C ILE A 433 -7.01 11.96 -18.97
N ASN A 434 -7.05 11.36 -20.16
CA ASN A 434 -7.91 11.82 -21.24
C ASN A 434 -9.39 11.78 -20.85
N LYS A 435 -9.84 10.64 -20.30
CA LYS A 435 -11.23 10.45 -19.87
C LYS A 435 -11.58 11.36 -18.69
N ASN A 436 -10.63 11.59 -17.77
CA ASN A 436 -10.81 12.59 -16.71
C ASN A 436 -11.02 13.99 -17.28
N HIS A 437 -10.26 14.36 -18.31
CA HIS A 437 -10.38 15.67 -18.95
C HIS A 437 -11.71 15.87 -19.67
N GLU A 438 -12.21 14.81 -20.30
CA GLU A 438 -13.43 14.82 -21.11
C GLU A 438 -14.71 14.81 -20.26
N TYR A 439 -14.73 14.02 -19.17
CA TYR A 439 -15.97 13.71 -18.46
C TYR A 439 -16.07 14.24 -17.03
N VAL A 440 -14.95 14.67 -16.41
CA VAL A 440 -14.91 15.00 -14.98
C VAL A 440 -14.71 16.49 -14.73
N GLU A 441 -15.63 17.07 -13.98
CA GLU A 441 -15.52 18.41 -13.41
C GLU A 441 -14.96 18.32 -11.98
N TRP A 442 -13.82 18.99 -11.74
CA TRP A 442 -13.21 19.07 -10.41
C TRP A 442 -13.50 20.42 -9.77
N LEU A 443 -13.96 20.41 -8.52
CA LEU A 443 -14.25 21.57 -7.72
C LEU A 443 -13.37 21.55 -6.46
N PRO A 444 -12.48 22.54 -6.24
CA PRO A 444 -12.10 23.61 -7.18
C PRO A 444 -11.27 23.11 -8.37
N SER A 445 -11.27 23.88 -9.46
CA SER A 445 -10.69 23.48 -10.76
C SER A 445 -9.20 23.15 -10.73
N TRP A 446 -8.43 23.77 -9.81
CA TRP A 446 -7.00 23.51 -9.68
C TRP A 446 -6.68 22.06 -9.25
N VAL A 447 -7.62 21.35 -8.62
CA VAL A 447 -7.45 19.95 -8.21
C VAL A 447 -7.26 19.04 -9.43
N LYS A 448 -7.86 19.38 -10.58
CA LYS A 448 -7.67 18.64 -11.84
C LYS A 448 -6.20 18.49 -12.21
N LYS A 449 -5.42 19.57 -12.06
CA LYS A 449 -3.98 19.56 -12.35
C LYS A 449 -3.21 18.69 -11.36
N ARG A 450 -3.51 18.83 -10.06
CA ARG A 450 -2.92 17.96 -9.02
C ARG A 450 -3.20 16.48 -9.27
N TYR A 451 -4.42 16.14 -9.67
CA TYR A 451 -4.80 14.78 -10.03
C TYR A 451 -3.98 14.27 -11.22
N GLU A 452 -3.91 15.06 -12.30
CA GLU A 452 -3.15 14.71 -13.50
C GLU A 452 -1.66 14.50 -13.23
N ASP A 453 -1.03 15.41 -12.49
CA ASP A 453 0.39 15.30 -12.13
C ASP A 453 0.64 14.05 -11.27
N GLY A 454 -0.28 13.71 -10.36
CA GLY A 454 -0.20 12.47 -9.59
C GLY A 454 -0.33 11.21 -10.45
N VAL A 455 -1.29 11.17 -11.38
CA VAL A 455 -1.48 10.01 -12.30
C VAL A 455 -0.27 9.81 -13.20
N LYS A 456 0.41 10.89 -13.63
CA LYS A 456 1.65 10.79 -14.43
C LYS A 456 2.75 10.08 -13.66
N ASN A 457 2.91 10.40 -12.38
CA ASN A 457 4.04 9.92 -11.56
C ASN A 457 3.80 8.57 -10.89
N ILE A 458 2.55 8.19 -10.57
CA ILE A 458 2.28 6.97 -9.81
C ILE A 458 2.66 5.69 -10.57
N GLY A 459 3.23 4.70 -9.90
CA GLY A 459 3.61 3.43 -10.52
C GLY A 459 2.43 2.48 -10.81
N ASP A 460 2.77 1.23 -11.16
CA ASP A 460 1.79 0.14 -11.19
C ASP A 460 1.30 -0.16 -9.76
N TRP A 461 0.02 -0.52 -9.63
CA TRP A 461 -0.62 -0.66 -8.33
C TRP A 461 -0.48 -2.09 -7.80
N VAL A 462 0.20 -2.25 -6.65
CA VAL A 462 0.22 -3.49 -5.88
C VAL A 462 -1.18 -3.75 -5.30
N ILE A 463 -1.90 -4.72 -5.86
CA ILE A 463 -3.28 -5.04 -5.47
C ILE A 463 -3.38 -6.23 -4.52
N SER A 464 -2.31 -6.98 -4.27
CA SER A 464 -2.29 -8.08 -3.30
C SER A 464 -1.87 -7.64 -1.90
N ARG A 465 -2.40 -8.33 -0.89
CA ARG A 465 -2.00 -8.24 0.51
C ARG A 465 -1.94 -9.64 1.13
N GLN A 466 -0.94 -9.90 1.98
CA GLN A 466 -0.74 -11.18 2.66
C GLN A 466 -1.50 -11.24 4.00
N ARG A 467 -2.79 -10.90 3.97
CA ARG A 467 -3.66 -10.74 5.16
C ARG A 467 -4.88 -11.68 5.11
N TYR A 468 -5.76 -11.59 6.10
CA TYR A 468 -6.86 -12.54 6.31
C TYR A 468 -8.24 -11.92 6.04
N TRP A 469 -8.47 -10.70 6.52
CA TRP A 469 -9.74 -9.99 6.49
C TRP A 469 -9.78 -8.94 5.39
N ASN A 470 -9.98 -9.41 4.16
CA ASN A 470 -10.36 -8.59 3.01
C ASN A 470 -10.93 -9.51 1.91
N THR A 471 -11.41 -8.93 0.81
CA THR A 471 -11.88 -9.67 -0.35
C THR A 471 -10.78 -10.58 -0.92
N PRO A 472 -10.98 -11.90 -0.98
CA PRO A 472 -9.95 -12.82 -1.47
C PRO A 472 -9.73 -12.66 -2.98
N ILE A 473 -8.47 -12.70 -3.45
CA ILE A 473 -8.16 -12.67 -4.89
C ILE A 473 -8.79 -13.91 -5.56
N PRO A 474 -9.61 -13.74 -6.63
CA PRO A 474 -10.36 -14.84 -7.24
C PRO A 474 -9.56 -15.61 -8.29
N LEU A 475 -8.30 -15.93 -7.99
CA LEU A 475 -7.39 -16.58 -8.92
C LEU A 475 -6.98 -17.95 -8.40
N TRP A 476 -7.26 -18.98 -9.20
CA TRP A 476 -6.86 -20.36 -8.95
C TRP A 476 -5.69 -20.75 -9.84
N VAL A 477 -4.74 -21.52 -9.29
CA VAL A 477 -3.55 -22.01 -9.98
C VAL A 477 -3.53 -23.52 -9.95
N CYS A 478 -3.40 -24.15 -11.12
CA CYS A 478 -3.27 -25.59 -11.23
C CYS A 478 -1.90 -26.04 -10.73
N LYS A 479 -1.86 -26.97 -9.77
CA LYS A 479 -0.60 -27.50 -9.22
C LYS A 479 0.19 -28.35 -10.21
N LYS A 480 -0.48 -28.90 -11.23
CA LYS A 480 0.13 -29.80 -12.22
C LYS A 480 0.77 -29.06 -13.40
N CYS A 481 0.08 -28.07 -13.98
CA CYS A 481 0.53 -27.39 -15.19
C CYS A 481 0.72 -25.87 -15.05
N GLY A 482 0.47 -25.29 -13.87
CA GLY A 482 0.61 -23.85 -13.63
C GLY A 482 -0.44 -22.98 -14.30
N HIS A 483 -1.44 -23.55 -14.98
CA HIS A 483 -2.53 -22.78 -15.58
C HIS A 483 -3.26 -21.95 -14.52
N LYS A 484 -3.51 -20.68 -14.81
CA LYS A 484 -4.19 -19.72 -13.95
C LYS A 484 -5.60 -19.48 -14.47
N GLU A 485 -6.58 -19.49 -13.57
CA GLU A 485 -7.98 -19.30 -13.92
C GLU A 485 -8.63 -18.32 -12.92
N VAL A 486 -9.31 -17.30 -13.46
CA VAL A 486 -9.94 -16.24 -12.68
C VAL A 486 -11.45 -16.39 -12.68
N ILE A 487 -12.05 -16.34 -11.49
CA ILE A 487 -13.49 -16.48 -11.27
C ILE A 487 -14.12 -15.09 -11.07
N GLY A 488 -15.20 -14.81 -11.81
CA GLY A 488 -15.85 -13.49 -11.79
C GLY A 488 -17.19 -13.45 -11.06
N SER A 489 -17.69 -14.58 -10.57
CA SER A 489 -18.96 -14.66 -9.83
C SER A 489 -19.07 -15.97 -9.04
N PHE A 490 -19.96 -16.00 -8.06
CA PHE A 490 -20.28 -17.20 -7.31
C PHE A 490 -20.93 -18.28 -8.18
N LYS A 491 -21.75 -17.87 -9.16
CA LYS A 491 -22.32 -18.79 -10.16
C LYS A 491 -21.23 -19.49 -10.97
N GLU A 492 -20.23 -18.74 -11.43
CA GLU A 492 -19.07 -19.31 -12.13
C GLU A 492 -18.26 -20.23 -11.21
N LEU A 493 -18.07 -19.85 -9.94
CA LEU A 493 -17.39 -20.68 -8.94
C LEU A 493 -18.08 -22.04 -8.79
N LYS A 494 -19.39 -22.05 -8.59
CA LYS A 494 -20.19 -23.28 -8.45
C LYS A 494 -20.04 -24.22 -9.64
N HIS A 495 -20.07 -23.68 -10.85
CA HIS A 495 -19.95 -24.48 -12.07
C HIS A 495 -18.57 -25.15 -12.21
N LYS A 496 -17.51 -24.53 -11.69
CA LYS A 496 -16.12 -24.98 -11.87
C LYS A 496 -15.55 -25.72 -10.66
N ALA A 497 -16.23 -25.65 -9.52
CA ALA A 497 -15.82 -26.30 -8.29
C ALA A 497 -15.83 -27.83 -8.43
N ILE A 498 -14.92 -28.46 -7.70
CA ILE A 498 -14.95 -29.90 -7.50
C ILE A 498 -15.97 -30.16 -6.38
N GLY A 499 -17.14 -30.69 -6.75
CA GLY A 499 -18.25 -30.94 -5.85
C GLY A 499 -19.21 -29.76 -5.71
N ASP A 500 -20.33 -30.00 -5.03
CA ASP A 500 -21.36 -28.99 -4.81
C ASP A 500 -20.96 -28.00 -3.70
N LEU A 501 -21.23 -26.71 -3.93
CA LEU A 501 -21.01 -25.66 -2.94
C LEU A 501 -22.34 -25.20 -2.32
N PRO A 502 -22.40 -24.99 -0.99
CA PRO A 502 -23.61 -24.54 -0.34
C PRO A 502 -23.95 -23.10 -0.74
N ASP A 503 -25.25 -22.80 -0.86
CA ASP A 503 -25.71 -21.47 -1.27
C ASP A 503 -25.33 -20.36 -0.30
N ASP A 504 -25.11 -20.66 0.97
CA ASP A 504 -24.72 -19.73 2.03
C ASP A 504 -23.20 -19.66 2.27
N LEU A 505 -22.38 -20.27 1.39
CA LEU A 505 -20.92 -20.22 1.48
C LEU A 505 -20.39 -18.79 1.66
N ASP A 506 -19.67 -18.54 2.75
CA ASP A 506 -18.98 -17.26 2.93
C ASP A 506 -17.76 -17.21 1.98
N LEU A 507 -17.66 -16.15 1.16
CA LEU A 507 -16.58 -15.99 0.19
C LEU A 507 -15.30 -15.44 0.81
N HIS A 508 -15.28 -15.11 2.10
CA HIS A 508 -14.07 -14.73 2.82
C HIS A 508 -13.17 -15.95 3.08
N ARG A 509 -11.92 -15.66 3.44
CA ARG A 509 -11.05 -16.66 4.06
C ARG A 509 -11.65 -17.10 5.41
N PRO A 510 -11.35 -18.30 5.92
CA PRO A 510 -10.67 -19.39 5.21
C PRO A 510 -11.63 -20.24 4.36
N TRP A 511 -12.95 -19.99 4.36
CA TRP A 511 -13.93 -20.83 3.68
C TRP A 511 -13.66 -20.96 2.18
N ILE A 512 -13.37 -19.84 1.50
CA ILE A 512 -13.08 -19.87 0.07
C ILE A 512 -11.77 -20.59 -0.28
N ASP A 513 -10.79 -20.64 0.65
CA ASP A 513 -9.50 -21.30 0.44
C ASP A 513 -9.65 -22.82 0.31
N ARG A 514 -10.74 -23.37 0.84
CA ARG A 514 -11.07 -24.80 0.79
C ARG A 514 -11.67 -25.21 -0.56
N VAL A 515 -12.14 -24.25 -1.36
CA VAL A 515 -12.76 -24.54 -2.67
C VAL A 515 -11.68 -24.86 -3.70
N LYS A 516 -11.73 -26.08 -4.24
CA LYS A 516 -10.86 -26.55 -5.33
C LYS A 516 -11.61 -26.51 -6.65
N LEU A 517 -10.89 -26.18 -7.73
CA LEU A 517 -11.44 -26.22 -9.09
C LEU A 517 -10.77 -27.33 -9.91
N LYS A 518 -11.47 -27.81 -10.94
CA LYS A 518 -10.90 -28.72 -11.94
C LYS A 518 -10.25 -27.92 -13.06
N CYS A 519 -8.97 -28.16 -13.32
CA CYS A 519 -8.23 -27.44 -14.35
C CYS A 519 -8.77 -27.72 -15.75
N SER A 520 -9.16 -26.64 -16.44
CA SER A 520 -9.66 -26.66 -17.81
C SER A 520 -8.62 -27.13 -18.85
N LYS A 521 -7.32 -27.13 -18.52
CA LYS A 521 -6.23 -27.53 -19.44
C LYS A 521 -5.74 -28.97 -19.26
N CYS A 522 -5.57 -29.42 -18.02
CA CYS A 522 -4.96 -30.74 -17.75
C CYS A 522 -5.82 -31.65 -16.85
N GLY A 523 -7.00 -31.19 -16.43
CA GLY A 523 -7.91 -31.92 -15.54
C GLY A 523 -7.44 -32.03 -14.08
N GLY A 524 -6.24 -31.56 -13.74
CA GLY A 524 -5.71 -31.56 -12.37
C GLY A 524 -6.40 -30.56 -11.44
N GLU A 525 -6.15 -30.67 -10.15
CA GLU A 525 -6.73 -29.76 -9.16
C GLU A 525 -6.08 -28.37 -9.18
N MET A 526 -6.89 -27.35 -8.92
CA MET A 526 -6.46 -25.96 -8.78
C MET A 526 -6.76 -25.45 -7.38
N GLU A 527 -5.84 -24.64 -6.85
CA GLU A 527 -5.98 -23.97 -5.56
C GLU A 527 -5.97 -22.46 -5.73
N ARG A 528 -6.75 -21.75 -4.92
CA ARG A 528 -6.73 -20.30 -4.87
C ARG A 528 -5.36 -19.81 -4.39
N VAL A 529 -4.89 -18.69 -4.94
CA VAL A 529 -3.77 -17.96 -4.33
C VAL A 529 -4.16 -17.51 -2.92
N PRO A 530 -3.24 -17.48 -1.93
CA PRO A 530 -3.61 -17.17 -0.54
C PRO A 530 -3.92 -15.69 -0.30
N ASP A 531 -3.49 -14.81 -1.21
CA ASP A 531 -3.57 -13.36 -1.06
C ASP A 531 -5.02 -12.85 -1.09
N VAL A 532 -5.22 -11.73 -0.41
CA VAL A 532 -6.45 -10.93 -0.47
C VAL A 532 -6.16 -9.63 -1.23
N LEU A 533 -7.19 -8.95 -1.70
CA LEU A 533 -7.08 -7.68 -2.39
C LEU A 533 -6.68 -6.55 -1.43
N ASP A 534 -6.19 -5.45 -2.00
CA ASP A 534 -6.00 -4.17 -1.34
C ASP A 534 -7.37 -3.58 -0.94
N VAL A 535 -7.46 -2.94 0.22
CA VAL A 535 -8.69 -2.27 0.68
C VAL A 535 -9.05 -1.07 -0.19
N TRP A 536 -8.07 -0.49 -0.88
CA TRP A 536 -8.34 0.51 -1.91
C TRP A 536 -8.95 -0.08 -3.17
N PHE A 537 -8.73 -1.36 -3.47
CA PHE A 537 -9.42 -2.04 -4.57
C PHE A 537 -10.90 -2.24 -4.21
N ASP A 538 -11.15 -2.67 -2.97
CA ASP A 538 -12.48 -2.84 -2.38
C ASP A 538 -13.30 -1.52 -2.46
N SER A 539 -12.80 -0.44 -1.87
CA SER A 539 -13.52 0.85 -1.92
C SER A 539 -13.58 1.46 -3.34
N ALA A 540 -12.63 1.16 -4.23
CA ALA A 540 -12.60 1.71 -5.59
C ALA A 540 -13.72 1.22 -6.51
N ILE A 541 -14.45 0.17 -6.14
CA ILE A 541 -15.59 -0.29 -6.95
C ILE A 541 -16.93 0.30 -6.50
N ALA A 542 -16.93 1.18 -5.49
CA ALA A 542 -18.14 1.65 -4.83
C ALA A 542 -19.20 2.25 -5.76
N SER A 543 -18.78 2.96 -6.81
CA SER A 543 -19.68 3.61 -7.76
C SER A 543 -20.62 2.66 -8.52
N TRP A 544 -20.24 1.39 -8.70
CA TRP A 544 -21.11 0.39 -9.34
C TRP A 544 -21.50 -0.75 -8.41
N ALA A 545 -20.64 -1.11 -7.45
CA ALA A 545 -20.93 -2.14 -6.46
C ALA A 545 -22.04 -1.74 -5.50
N SER A 546 -22.17 -0.44 -5.15
CA SER A 546 -23.31 0.06 -4.35
C SER A 546 -24.64 -0.07 -5.09
N LEU A 547 -24.61 -0.14 -6.43
CA LEU A 547 -25.78 -0.40 -7.27
C LEU A 547 -25.99 -1.91 -7.52
N ASP A 548 -25.25 -2.78 -6.82
CA ASP A 548 -25.19 -4.23 -7.02
C ASP A 548 -24.76 -4.67 -8.43
N TYR A 549 -23.98 -3.87 -9.16
CA TYR A 549 -23.48 -4.28 -10.48
C TYR A 549 -22.31 -5.28 -10.33
N PRO A 550 -22.30 -6.44 -11.02
CA PRO A 550 -23.02 -6.74 -12.27
C PRO A 550 -24.37 -7.46 -12.13
N ILE A 551 -24.85 -7.67 -10.89
CA ILE A 551 -26.10 -8.40 -10.60
C ILE A 551 -27.32 -7.58 -11.04
N ARG A 552 -27.38 -6.29 -10.68
CA ARG A 552 -28.46 -5.36 -11.09
C ARG A 552 -28.00 -4.37 -12.14
N LYS A 553 -28.07 -4.80 -13.40
CA LYS A 553 -27.69 -3.98 -14.55
C LYS A 553 -28.66 -2.84 -14.85
N ASP A 554 -29.95 -3.09 -14.60
CA ASP A 554 -31.03 -2.12 -14.76
C ASP A 554 -30.79 -0.86 -13.92
N LEU A 555 -30.49 -1.05 -12.63
CA LEU A 555 -30.21 0.09 -11.74
C LEU A 555 -28.93 0.82 -12.11
N PHE A 556 -27.89 0.08 -12.53
CA PHE A 556 -26.64 0.64 -12.99
C PHE A 556 -26.82 1.51 -14.24
N GLU A 557 -27.50 1.00 -15.28
CA GLU A 557 -27.77 1.73 -16.52
C GLU A 557 -28.58 3.01 -16.29
N GLU A 558 -29.44 2.98 -15.27
CA GLU A 558 -30.30 4.11 -14.94
C GLU A 558 -29.60 5.23 -14.16
N LEU A 559 -28.64 4.88 -13.27
CA LEU A 559 -28.04 5.84 -12.34
C LEU A 559 -26.57 6.19 -12.66
N TRP A 560 -25.81 5.25 -13.22
CA TRP A 560 -24.36 5.40 -13.35
C TRP A 560 -23.98 6.19 -14.63
N PRO A 561 -22.95 7.07 -14.60
CA PRO A 561 -22.02 7.37 -13.49
C PRO A 561 -22.58 8.35 -12.46
N ALA A 562 -21.99 8.34 -11.25
CA ALA A 562 -22.38 9.22 -10.15
C ALA A 562 -22.35 10.69 -10.56
N ASP A 563 -23.39 11.45 -10.23
CA ASP A 563 -23.48 12.87 -10.56
C ASP A 563 -22.54 13.70 -9.72
N LEU A 564 -22.34 13.33 -8.45
CA LEU A 564 -21.47 14.02 -7.52
C LEU A 564 -20.89 13.08 -6.45
N ILE A 565 -19.62 13.32 -6.15
CA ILE A 565 -18.88 12.71 -5.04
C ILE A 565 -18.15 13.81 -4.26
N ILE A 566 -18.09 13.69 -2.93
CA ILE A 566 -17.49 14.71 -2.06
C ILE A 566 -16.63 14.05 -0.99
N GLU A 567 -15.33 14.33 -0.95
CA GLU A 567 -14.43 13.84 0.10
C GLU A 567 -13.33 14.84 0.48
N GLY A 568 -12.50 14.48 1.46
CA GLY A 568 -11.32 15.26 1.83
C GLY A 568 -10.27 15.36 0.71
N GLN A 569 -9.49 16.43 0.74
CA GLN A 569 -8.40 16.70 -0.21
C GLN A 569 -7.33 15.57 -0.28
N ASP A 570 -7.23 14.76 0.75
CA ASP A 570 -6.34 13.59 0.82
C ASP A 570 -6.79 12.44 -0.10
N GLN A 571 -8.04 12.45 -0.58
CA GLN A 571 -8.62 11.39 -1.42
C GLN A 571 -8.31 11.52 -2.92
N VAL A 572 -7.75 12.65 -3.35
CA VAL A 572 -7.44 12.93 -4.78
C VAL A 572 -6.58 11.84 -5.42
N LEU A 573 -5.51 11.43 -4.76
CA LEU A 573 -4.62 10.35 -5.23
C LEU A 573 -4.83 9.02 -4.48
N LYS A 574 -5.95 8.92 -3.75
CA LYS A 574 -6.37 7.70 -3.06
C LYS A 574 -7.67 7.20 -3.67
N TRP A 575 -8.81 7.42 -3.01
CA TRP A 575 -10.08 6.86 -3.45
C TRP A 575 -10.56 7.37 -4.80
N PHE A 576 -10.43 8.67 -5.11
CA PHE A 576 -10.88 9.20 -6.41
C PHE A 576 -10.07 8.60 -7.58
N TYR A 577 -8.75 8.54 -7.39
CA TYR A 577 -7.82 7.91 -8.32
C TYR A 577 -8.11 6.41 -8.50
N ALA A 578 -8.16 5.66 -7.40
CA ALA A 578 -8.38 4.22 -7.44
C ALA A 578 -9.73 3.87 -8.10
N GLN A 579 -10.79 4.62 -7.80
CA GLN A 579 -12.07 4.48 -8.47
C GLN A 579 -11.96 4.71 -9.97
N GLN A 580 -11.30 5.79 -10.40
CA GLN A 580 -11.18 6.07 -11.83
C GLN A 580 -10.34 5.00 -12.55
N VAL A 581 -9.25 4.53 -11.94
CA VAL A 581 -8.45 3.41 -12.48
C VAL A 581 -9.33 2.18 -12.74
N LEU A 582 -10.04 1.69 -11.73
CA LEU A 582 -10.86 0.49 -11.88
C LEU A 582 -12.07 0.70 -12.78
N SER A 583 -12.63 1.91 -12.81
CA SER A 583 -13.72 2.25 -13.72
C SER A 583 -13.29 2.29 -15.19
N ILE A 584 -12.09 2.80 -15.49
CA ILE A 584 -11.50 2.69 -16.84
C ILE A 584 -11.24 1.22 -17.21
N VAL A 585 -10.76 0.41 -16.26
CA VAL A 585 -10.58 -1.02 -16.48
C VAL A 585 -11.91 -1.73 -16.75
N ALA A 586 -12.96 -1.41 -16.02
CA ALA A 586 -14.26 -2.06 -16.14
C ALA A 586 -15.10 -1.56 -17.34
N PHE A 587 -15.11 -0.25 -17.58
CA PHE A 587 -16.11 0.43 -18.41
C PHE A 587 -15.54 1.44 -19.42
N ASP A 588 -14.22 1.71 -19.41
CA ASP A 588 -13.58 2.74 -20.24
C ASP A 588 -14.20 4.16 -20.08
N LYS A 589 -14.73 4.45 -18.90
CA LYS A 589 -15.37 5.73 -18.56
C LYS A 589 -15.19 6.05 -17.07
N PRO A 590 -15.13 7.33 -16.64
CA PRO A 590 -14.99 7.66 -15.23
C PRO A 590 -16.25 7.32 -14.40
N PRO A 591 -16.10 7.03 -13.10
CA PRO A 591 -17.20 6.59 -12.24
C PRO A 591 -18.06 7.73 -11.69
N TYR A 592 -17.68 8.98 -11.97
CA TYR A 592 -18.34 10.19 -11.49
C TYR A 592 -18.23 11.31 -12.54
N LYS A 593 -19.19 12.24 -12.51
CA LYS A 593 -19.24 13.43 -13.38
C LYS A 593 -18.61 14.65 -12.68
N LYS A 594 -18.81 14.80 -11.37
CA LYS A 594 -18.28 15.91 -10.58
C LYS A 594 -17.64 15.42 -9.28
N VAL A 595 -16.51 16.03 -8.93
CA VAL A 595 -15.78 15.80 -7.68
C VAL A 595 -15.64 17.11 -6.92
N ALA A 596 -16.01 17.13 -5.64
CA ALA A 596 -15.90 18.31 -4.78
C ALA A 596 -15.14 18.04 -3.47
#